data_AF-A0A4Q1RKC6-F1
#
_entry.id   AF-A0A4Q1RKC6-F1
#
_cell.length_a   1.000
_cell.length_b   1.000
_cell.length_c   1.000
_cell.angle_alpha   90.00
_cell.angle_beta   90.00
_cell.angle_gamma   90.00
#
_symmetry.space_group_name_H-M   'P 1'
#
loop_
_entity.id
_entity.type
_entity.pdbx_description
1 polymer ?
#
loop_
_entity_poly.entity_id
_entity_poly.type
_entity_poly.pdbx_seq_one_letter_code
_entity_poly.pdbx_strand_id
1 'polypeptide(L)'
;MGQMKKRKCGSGRSGDMMNRENQKRNKNRVIKGVLLALVIILLGIGTGELLVYMGVVKIPGLSQSETDSDTPADSAETTSETSQETTEQTGIPDDAAEFNGHHYYVYNPDDITTWKEARQYCELKGGYLATITSKEENDFVYSYLKKNVDYESAYFGFTDKESEEWIWDNGEIGTFTNWHTGEPSNKNSNNDYARYYDKYSDGTWSAGDFGEQTGNSKSVFICEWGKYRTTPSTPAKSSTEIPAKTVDDTEIWNTFLQEKQYESNITDWTITELQYCLLDIDQDGRRELILTPGTSWDDYEIYQVYTIGEDGKVYLADDFTTCYGLGYSSKYKALAYDSVRPSEMSASLEYHIMDGTKMTESFAVNMEVDLNTYLPVYKVRDTSKGTDRTITEEEYEAYEKECTWLTDWKKVESKSAKKNTEKTQTSDQEWKTAYAQFLRNGGYKSDMPGCDAPRFFVYDVDGDGSMELVIIRATYSVVGGDVYTLVNGKVVYAGGTSGTYGSFASYPSDGLILSSYGHMGVDLEEYFTLSDGKLVSQARWISSFTDGETWYLNNQETTQEAYENWKEEHVSGEIFAIEYNDAHPITEENIQAYVK
;
A
#
# COMPACT_ATOMS: atom_id res chain seq x y z
N MET A 1 -37.00 39.96 60.54
CA MET A 1 -36.36 40.67 59.40
C MET A 1 -36.05 39.63 58.32
N GLY A 2 -36.02 39.88 57.01
CA GLY A 2 -36.29 41.07 56.18
C GLY A 2 -35.29 41.12 55.02
N GLN A 3 -35.57 41.56 53.78
CA GLN A 3 -36.77 41.92 53.03
C GLN A 3 -36.27 42.27 51.59
N MET A 4 -37.04 41.96 50.53
CA MET A 4 -36.86 42.42 49.12
C MET A 4 -35.58 41.94 48.36
N LYS A 5 -35.54 41.69 47.03
CA LYS A 5 -36.26 42.11 45.79
C LYS A 5 -35.70 43.33 45.04
N LYS A 6 -35.43 43.08 43.73
CA LYS A 6 -35.62 43.91 42.50
C LYS A 6 -34.44 44.70 41.89
N ARG A 7 -34.21 44.33 40.61
CA ARG A 7 -33.93 45.17 39.42
C ARG A 7 -32.54 45.80 39.26
N LYS A 8 -32.12 46.29 38.08
CA LYS A 8 -32.27 45.93 36.63
C LYS A 8 -31.85 47.16 35.81
N CYS A 9 -30.68 47.15 35.15
CA CYS A 9 -30.24 47.94 33.98
C CYS A 9 -28.71 47.71 33.81
N GLY A 10 -28.09 47.87 32.63
CA GLY A 10 -28.69 48.06 31.30
C GLY A 10 -27.73 48.74 30.29
N SER A 11 -27.52 48.09 29.13
CA SER A 11 -26.82 48.58 27.92
C SER A 11 -25.31 48.89 28.00
N GLY A 12 -24.56 48.48 26.97
CA GLY A 12 -23.13 48.73 26.80
C GLY A 12 -22.58 47.96 25.59
N ARG A 13 -22.62 48.57 24.39
CA ARG A 13 -22.29 47.91 23.10
C ARG A 13 -20.81 47.49 23.01
N SER A 14 -20.56 46.21 22.76
CA SER A 14 -19.55 45.75 21.79
C SER A 14 -19.92 44.34 21.31
N GLY A 15 -19.86 44.07 20.00
CA GLY A 15 -20.22 42.76 19.42
C GLY A 15 -20.72 42.81 17.96
N ASP A 16 -21.64 43.73 17.63
CA ASP A 16 -22.33 43.80 16.33
C ASP A 16 -21.45 44.17 15.11
N MET A 17 -20.13 44.33 15.27
CA MET A 17 -19.23 44.74 14.19
C MET A 17 -18.50 43.56 13.52
N MET A 18 -18.01 42.58 14.28
CA MET A 18 -17.26 41.44 13.70
C MET A 18 -18.14 40.47 12.89
N ASN A 19 -19.40 40.27 13.29
CA ASN A 19 -20.28 39.30 12.60
C ASN A 19 -20.87 39.82 11.27
N ARG A 20 -20.54 41.06 10.83
CA ARG A 20 -20.95 41.61 9.53
C ARG A 20 -19.84 41.63 8.48
N GLU A 21 -18.59 41.41 8.85
CA GLU A 21 -17.49 41.28 7.89
C GLU A 21 -17.32 39.83 7.43
N ASN A 22 -17.38 38.84 8.33
CA ASN A 22 -17.24 37.43 7.96
C ASN A 22 -18.40 36.94 7.06
N GLN A 23 -19.64 37.37 7.29
CA GLN A 23 -20.75 37.09 6.35
C GLN A 23 -20.60 37.78 4.98
N LYS A 24 -19.80 38.85 4.86
CA LYS A 24 -19.45 39.45 3.56
C LYS A 24 -18.30 38.71 2.86
N ARG A 25 -17.31 38.19 3.60
CA ARG A 25 -16.21 37.40 3.03
C ARG A 25 -16.71 36.08 2.44
N ASN A 26 -17.56 35.32 3.15
CA ASN A 26 -18.06 34.05 2.62
C ASN A 26 -18.98 34.19 1.40
N LYS A 27 -19.80 35.26 1.29
CA LYS A 27 -20.60 35.48 0.06
C LYS A 27 -19.74 35.76 -1.18
N ASN A 28 -18.56 36.35 -1.03
CA ASN A 28 -17.64 36.59 -2.15
C ASN A 28 -16.83 35.35 -2.58
N ARG A 29 -16.76 34.28 -1.78
CA ARG A 29 -16.22 32.98 -2.22
C ARG A 29 -17.24 32.21 -3.07
N VAL A 30 -18.49 32.08 -2.60
CA VAL A 30 -19.56 31.35 -3.32
C VAL A 30 -19.85 31.96 -4.69
N ILE A 31 -19.82 33.29 -4.83
CA ILE A 31 -20.05 33.97 -6.12
C ILE A 31 -18.93 33.71 -7.15
N LYS A 32 -17.71 33.34 -6.73
CA LYS A 32 -16.62 33.04 -7.68
C LYS A 32 -16.72 31.64 -8.29
N GLY A 33 -17.06 30.61 -7.51
CA GLY A 33 -17.18 29.24 -8.02
C GLY A 33 -18.28 29.09 -9.08
N VAL A 34 -19.45 29.68 -8.83
CA VAL A 34 -20.62 29.61 -9.74
C VAL A 34 -20.38 30.33 -11.08
N LEU A 35 -19.43 31.28 -11.14
CA LEU A 35 -19.14 32.05 -12.35
C LEU A 35 -18.14 31.37 -13.31
N LEU A 36 -17.37 30.38 -12.85
CA LEU A 36 -16.48 29.60 -13.71
C LEU A 36 -17.25 28.48 -14.42
N ALA A 37 -18.13 27.79 -13.70
CA ALA A 37 -18.98 26.70 -14.22
C ALA A 37 -20.01 27.13 -15.28
N LEU A 38 -20.30 28.43 -15.43
CA LEU A 38 -21.28 28.97 -16.38
C LEU A 38 -20.67 29.59 -17.65
N VAL A 39 -19.34 29.55 -17.83
CA VAL A 39 -18.68 30.02 -19.06
C VAL A 39 -18.45 28.87 -20.05
N ILE A 40 -18.30 27.63 -19.57
CA ILE A 40 -18.05 26.45 -20.41
C ILE A 40 -19.34 25.95 -21.10
N ILE A 41 -20.53 26.27 -20.57
CA ILE A 41 -21.83 25.84 -21.13
C ILE A 41 -22.61 27.04 -21.69
N LEU A 42 -22.09 27.76 -22.70
CA LEU A 42 -22.93 28.69 -23.50
C LEU A 42 -22.44 29.08 -24.91
N LEU A 43 -21.39 28.46 -25.49
CA LEU A 43 -20.96 28.73 -26.88
C LEU A 43 -20.77 27.46 -27.72
N GLY A 44 -21.86 26.72 -27.92
CA GLY A 44 -21.95 25.64 -28.90
C GLY A 44 -23.35 25.55 -29.51
N ILE A 45 -23.43 25.45 -30.85
CA ILE A 45 -24.60 25.48 -31.76
C ILE A 45 -24.80 26.86 -32.44
N GLY A 46 -24.71 26.91 -33.79
CA GLY A 46 -24.95 28.16 -34.54
C GLY A 46 -24.60 28.24 -36.04
N THR A 47 -24.67 27.13 -36.80
CA THR A 47 -24.86 27.04 -38.27
C THR A 47 -24.48 28.24 -39.19
N GLY A 48 -23.58 28.03 -40.17
CA GLY A 48 -23.48 28.92 -41.34
C GLY A 48 -22.39 28.53 -42.36
N GLU A 49 -22.78 28.16 -43.58
CA GLU A 49 -21.85 27.98 -44.72
C GLU A 49 -21.45 29.32 -45.35
N LEU A 50 -20.22 29.44 -45.88
CA LEU A 50 -20.04 30.00 -47.23
C LEU A 50 -18.68 29.68 -47.90
N LEU A 51 -18.77 28.93 -49.00
CA LEU A 51 -17.98 29.00 -50.25
C LEU A 51 -16.46 29.32 -50.25
N VAL A 52 -15.67 28.28 -50.51
CA VAL A 52 -14.85 28.08 -51.74
C VAL A 52 -14.16 29.29 -52.37
N TYR A 53 -12.82 29.18 -52.55
CA TYR A 53 -12.14 29.62 -53.78
C TYR A 53 -11.00 28.66 -54.18
N MET A 54 -10.71 28.56 -55.48
CA MET A 54 -9.71 27.64 -56.07
C MET A 54 -8.41 28.36 -56.51
N GLY A 55 -7.29 27.63 -56.58
CA GLY A 55 -6.03 28.07 -57.22
C GLY A 55 -4.82 27.26 -56.72
N VAL A 56 -4.54 26.05 -57.21
CA VAL A 56 -3.96 25.69 -58.52
C VAL A 56 -2.50 26.17 -58.73
N VAL A 57 -1.57 25.31 -58.30
CA VAL A 57 -0.32 24.89 -58.99
C VAL A 57 0.59 25.95 -59.65
N LYS A 58 1.85 26.02 -59.18
CA LYS A 58 3.03 26.01 -60.07
C LYS A 58 4.36 25.60 -59.40
N ILE A 59 5.03 24.63 -60.02
CA ILE A 59 6.45 24.25 -59.88
C ILE A 59 7.05 24.40 -61.29
N PRO A 60 8.14 25.18 -61.50
CA PRO A 60 9.52 24.64 -61.49
C PRO A 60 10.55 25.62 -60.86
N GLY A 61 11.83 25.28 -60.63
CA GLY A 61 12.62 24.07 -60.92
C GLY A 61 14.03 24.43 -61.46
N LEU A 62 14.98 23.48 -61.46
CA LEU A 62 16.41 23.60 -61.89
C LEU A 62 17.34 24.41 -60.94
N SER A 63 18.64 24.10 -60.79
CA SER A 63 19.41 22.89 -61.17
C SER A 63 20.78 22.79 -60.49
N GLN A 64 21.21 21.53 -60.32
CA GLN A 64 22.56 20.96 -60.07
C GLN A 64 23.84 21.79 -60.34
N SER A 65 24.85 21.55 -59.49
CA SER A 65 26.12 20.89 -59.88
C SER A 65 26.65 20.10 -58.66
N GLU A 66 27.07 18.82 -58.68
CA GLU A 66 28.02 18.09 -59.56
C GLU A 66 29.49 18.58 -59.38
N THR A 67 30.53 17.73 -59.30
CA THR A 67 30.70 16.31 -59.74
C THR A 67 31.94 15.65 -59.08
N ASP A 68 31.89 14.31 -58.87
CA ASP A 68 32.89 13.25 -59.20
C ASP A 68 34.41 13.34 -58.78
N SER A 69 35.21 12.26 -58.72
CA SER A 69 35.06 10.77 -58.77
C SER A 69 36.13 10.12 -57.81
N ASP A 70 36.57 8.85 -57.78
CA ASP A 70 36.50 7.67 -58.68
C ASP A 70 36.76 6.33 -57.93
N THR A 71 36.93 5.20 -58.65
CA THR A 71 37.34 3.87 -58.14
C THR A 71 38.43 3.26 -59.07
N PRO A 72 38.58 1.96 -59.46
CA PRO A 72 38.06 0.66 -59.00
C PRO A 72 39.10 -0.48 -58.75
N ALA A 73 38.67 -1.54 -58.04
CA ALA A 73 39.21 -2.92 -58.06
C ALA A 73 40.63 -3.16 -57.47
N ASP A 74 41.10 -4.39 -57.16
CA ASP A 74 40.59 -5.74 -57.46
C ASP A 74 40.95 -6.79 -56.36
N SER A 75 40.41 -8.01 -56.51
CA SER A 75 40.77 -9.28 -55.84
C SER A 75 40.25 -9.53 -54.41
N ALA A 76 40.18 -10.81 -54.03
CA ALA A 76 39.40 -11.31 -52.90
C ALA A 76 40.06 -12.50 -52.18
N GLU A 77 39.74 -12.69 -50.90
CA GLU A 77 39.90 -13.96 -50.18
C GLU A 77 38.79 -14.14 -49.12
N THR A 78 38.64 -15.36 -48.60
CA THR A 78 37.50 -15.77 -47.76
C THR A 78 37.86 -15.82 -46.28
N THR A 79 37.21 -14.99 -45.46
CA THR A 79 37.12 -15.19 -44.00
C THR A 79 35.70 -14.90 -43.49
N SER A 80 35.27 -15.67 -42.49
CA SER A 80 34.02 -15.43 -41.76
C SER A 80 34.32 -14.64 -40.50
N GLU A 81 33.82 -13.41 -40.40
CA GLU A 81 33.94 -12.60 -39.19
C GLU A 81 32.58 -12.43 -38.53
N THR A 82 32.42 -13.06 -37.37
CA THR A 82 31.36 -12.72 -36.41
C THR A 82 31.77 -11.43 -35.72
N SER A 83 31.12 -10.31 -36.06
CA SER A 83 31.28 -9.05 -35.32
C SER A 83 30.75 -9.23 -33.90
N GLN A 84 31.65 -9.33 -32.91
CA GLN A 84 31.27 -9.25 -31.51
C GLN A 84 30.94 -7.80 -31.16
N GLU A 85 29.74 -7.58 -30.63
CA GLU A 85 29.33 -6.28 -30.12
C GLU A 85 29.81 -6.13 -28.68
N THR A 86 30.89 -5.35 -28.49
CA THR A 86 31.47 -5.09 -27.17
C THR A 86 30.72 -3.95 -26.50
N THR A 87 29.78 -4.28 -25.61
CA THR A 87 29.15 -3.31 -24.71
C THR A 87 30.17 -2.87 -23.64
N GLU A 88 30.61 -1.61 -23.68
CA GLU A 88 31.44 -1.03 -22.62
C GLU A 88 30.63 -0.91 -21.32
N GLN A 89 31.13 -1.47 -20.21
CA GLN A 89 30.50 -1.31 -18.89
C GLN A 89 30.81 0.08 -18.32
N THR A 90 29.90 1.03 -18.51
CA THR A 90 30.01 2.36 -17.92
C THR A 90 29.62 2.34 -16.44
N GLY A 91 30.54 2.72 -15.55
CA GLY A 91 30.24 2.93 -14.11
C GLY A 91 31.26 2.33 -13.14
N ILE A 92 32.13 1.43 -13.61
CA ILE A 92 33.23 0.83 -12.82
C ILE A 92 34.25 1.93 -12.43
N PRO A 93 34.63 2.07 -11.15
CA PRO A 93 35.70 2.98 -10.73
C PRO A 93 37.09 2.60 -11.28
N ASP A 94 37.91 3.60 -11.61
CA ASP A 94 39.29 3.42 -12.15
C ASP A 94 40.22 2.59 -11.22
N ASP A 95 39.91 2.55 -9.92
CA ASP A 95 40.65 1.84 -8.86
C ASP A 95 39.88 0.64 -8.26
N ALA A 96 38.83 0.17 -8.95
CA ALA A 96 38.13 -1.08 -8.61
C ALA A 96 39.06 -2.31 -8.72
N ALA A 97 38.96 -3.22 -7.76
CA ALA A 97 39.78 -4.41 -7.69
C ALA A 97 39.24 -5.52 -8.61
N GLU A 98 40.04 -6.00 -9.57
CA GLU A 98 39.61 -7.03 -10.53
C GLU A 98 39.96 -8.46 -10.07
N PHE A 99 39.02 -9.38 -10.21
CA PHE A 99 39.21 -10.83 -10.05
C PHE A 99 38.33 -11.59 -11.05
N ASN A 100 38.90 -12.55 -11.79
CA ASN A 100 38.21 -13.39 -12.79
C ASN A 100 37.39 -12.65 -13.88
N GLY A 101 37.66 -11.35 -14.12
CA GLY A 101 36.85 -10.52 -15.03
C GLY A 101 35.60 -9.92 -14.38
N HIS A 102 35.52 -9.94 -13.06
CA HIS A 102 34.58 -9.19 -12.22
C HIS A 102 35.38 -8.09 -11.50
N HIS A 103 34.79 -6.91 -11.33
CA HIS A 103 35.39 -5.77 -10.63
C HIS A 103 34.67 -5.52 -9.31
N TYR A 104 35.40 -5.11 -8.27
CA TYR A 104 34.88 -4.92 -6.91
C TYR A 104 35.27 -3.54 -6.37
N TYR A 105 34.34 -2.84 -5.72
CA TYR A 105 34.59 -1.56 -5.06
C TYR A 105 33.80 -1.42 -3.76
N VAL A 106 34.30 -0.63 -2.81
CA VAL A 106 33.67 -0.43 -1.50
C VAL A 106 33.21 1.01 -1.32
N TYR A 107 31.95 1.18 -0.95
CA TYR A 107 31.34 2.48 -0.68
C TYR A 107 30.98 2.65 0.80
N ASN A 108 31.07 3.90 1.25
CA ASN A 108 30.61 4.38 2.55
C ASN A 108 30.19 5.86 2.44
N PRO A 109 29.04 6.15 1.82
CA PRO A 109 28.47 7.49 1.77
C PRO A 109 27.56 7.73 2.99
N ASP A 110 27.60 8.94 3.57
CA ASP A 110 26.94 9.26 4.85
C ASP A 110 25.39 9.21 4.80
N ASP A 111 24.80 9.10 3.61
CA ASP A 111 23.36 9.14 3.34
C ASP A 111 22.73 7.77 3.00
N ILE A 112 23.50 6.68 2.94
CA ILE A 112 22.99 5.32 2.73
C ILE A 112 22.93 4.59 4.08
N THR A 113 21.72 4.42 4.60
CA THR A 113 21.49 4.00 6.00
C THR A 113 20.99 2.56 6.15
N THR A 114 20.41 2.01 5.08
CA THR A 114 19.82 0.66 5.01
C THR A 114 20.47 -0.20 3.92
N TRP A 115 20.37 -1.52 4.07
CA TRP A 115 20.87 -2.45 3.06
C TRP A 115 20.15 -2.31 1.70
N LYS A 116 18.85 -1.95 1.70
CA LYS A 116 18.07 -1.70 0.48
C LYS A 116 18.59 -0.49 -0.31
N GLU A 117 18.94 0.60 0.37
CA GLU A 117 19.58 1.76 -0.24
C GLU A 117 20.98 1.41 -0.78
N ALA A 118 21.75 0.55 -0.08
CA ALA A 118 23.05 0.08 -0.54
C ALA A 118 22.96 -0.80 -1.81
N ARG A 119 21.94 -1.66 -1.90
CA ARG A 119 21.60 -2.43 -3.11
C ARG A 119 21.35 -1.50 -4.29
N GLN A 120 20.41 -0.56 -4.12
CA GLN A 120 20.07 0.44 -5.13
C GLN A 120 21.27 1.31 -5.53
N TYR A 121 22.18 1.61 -4.59
CA TYR A 121 23.41 2.34 -4.89
C TYR A 121 24.33 1.56 -5.84
N CYS A 122 24.51 0.25 -5.63
CA CYS A 122 25.30 -0.59 -6.53
C CYS A 122 24.65 -0.73 -7.92
N GLU A 123 23.33 -0.96 -7.96
CA GLU A 123 22.54 -1.04 -9.19
C GLU A 123 22.64 0.27 -9.99
N LEU A 124 22.58 1.44 -9.33
CA LEU A 124 22.77 2.76 -9.94
C LEU A 124 24.19 3.00 -10.51
N LYS A 125 25.21 2.24 -10.09
CA LYS A 125 26.54 2.26 -10.74
C LYS A 125 26.67 1.26 -11.89
N GLY A 126 25.60 0.57 -12.27
CA GLY A 126 25.64 -0.51 -13.27
C GLY A 126 26.26 -1.82 -12.76
N GLY A 127 26.30 -1.99 -11.43
CA GLY A 127 26.75 -3.21 -10.74
C GLY A 127 25.63 -3.84 -9.92
N TYR A 128 26.00 -4.62 -8.91
CA TYR A 128 25.12 -5.24 -7.90
C TYR A 128 25.86 -5.32 -6.56
N LEU A 129 25.20 -5.63 -5.45
CA LEU A 129 25.90 -5.95 -4.20
C LEU A 129 26.69 -7.25 -4.39
N ALA A 130 27.96 -7.26 -3.96
CA ALA A 130 28.90 -8.30 -4.35
C ALA A 130 28.44 -9.72 -3.99
N THR A 131 28.61 -10.65 -4.93
CA THR A 131 28.39 -12.07 -4.69
C THR A 131 29.71 -12.75 -4.35
N ILE A 132 29.68 -13.71 -3.42
CA ILE A 132 30.86 -14.45 -2.96
C ILE A 132 30.58 -15.93 -3.16
N THR A 133 30.64 -16.36 -4.41
CA THR A 133 30.24 -17.68 -4.90
C THR A 133 31.32 -18.75 -4.76
N SER A 134 32.56 -18.35 -4.48
CA SER A 134 33.71 -19.25 -4.37
C SER A 134 34.69 -18.86 -3.25
N LYS A 135 35.55 -19.82 -2.86
CA LYS A 135 36.52 -19.60 -1.79
C LYS A 135 37.65 -18.66 -2.22
N GLU A 136 38.04 -18.74 -3.49
CA GLU A 136 39.08 -17.93 -4.10
C GLU A 136 38.65 -16.45 -4.20
N GLU A 137 37.37 -16.23 -4.48
CA GLU A 137 36.69 -14.92 -4.50
C GLU A 137 36.57 -14.34 -3.08
N ASN A 138 36.14 -15.14 -2.11
CA ASN A 138 36.17 -14.75 -0.70
C ASN A 138 37.57 -14.31 -0.25
N ASP A 139 38.59 -15.12 -0.56
CA ASP A 139 39.97 -14.84 -0.17
C ASP A 139 40.51 -13.58 -0.87
N PHE A 140 40.05 -13.30 -2.10
CA PHE A 140 40.36 -12.07 -2.84
C PHE A 140 39.68 -10.84 -2.21
N VAL A 141 38.36 -10.84 -2.06
CA VAL A 141 37.58 -9.70 -1.54
C VAL A 141 38.01 -9.37 -0.11
N TYR A 142 38.19 -10.38 0.74
CA TYR A 142 38.74 -10.19 2.08
C TYR A 142 40.17 -9.62 2.07
N SER A 143 41.02 -10.08 1.14
CA SER A 143 42.37 -9.56 0.95
C SER A 143 42.42 -8.14 0.37
N TYR A 144 41.38 -7.70 -0.34
CA TYR A 144 41.20 -6.33 -0.83
C TYR A 144 40.75 -5.42 0.32
N LEU A 145 39.71 -5.83 1.06
CA LEU A 145 39.22 -5.14 2.27
C LEU A 145 40.34 -4.87 3.28
N LYS A 146 41.03 -5.92 3.77
CA LYS A 146 42.08 -5.79 4.81
C LYS A 146 43.32 -5.00 4.40
N LYS A 147 43.49 -4.63 3.12
CA LYS A 147 44.62 -3.80 2.64
C LYS A 147 44.25 -2.34 2.40
N ASN A 148 43.01 -2.07 1.99
CA ASN A 148 42.63 -0.77 1.42
C ASN A 148 41.48 -0.07 2.18
N VAL A 149 40.73 -0.80 3.02
CA VAL A 149 39.52 -0.29 3.68
C VAL A 149 39.65 -0.37 5.20
N ASP A 150 39.29 0.73 5.88
CA ASP A 150 39.19 0.82 7.34
C ASP A 150 37.70 0.70 7.74
N TYR A 151 37.25 -0.55 7.98
CA TYR A 151 35.85 -0.91 8.24
C TYR A 151 35.69 -1.66 9.57
N GLU A 152 34.50 -1.59 10.16
CA GLU A 152 34.02 -2.51 11.21
C GLU A 152 33.16 -3.63 10.60
N SER A 153 32.24 -3.28 9.70
CA SER A 153 31.38 -4.22 8.98
C SER A 153 31.38 -3.91 7.49
N ALA A 154 31.65 -4.90 6.64
CA ALA A 154 31.59 -4.77 5.18
C ALA A 154 30.54 -5.74 4.61
N TYR A 155 29.39 -5.20 4.23
CA TYR A 155 28.20 -5.95 3.79
C TYR A 155 28.22 -6.23 2.29
N PHE A 156 27.56 -7.32 1.89
CA PHE A 156 27.49 -7.79 0.50
C PHE A 156 26.13 -8.47 0.21
N GLY A 157 25.96 -9.01 -1.00
CA GLY A 157 24.67 -9.36 -1.59
C GLY A 157 24.02 -10.66 -1.12
N PHE A 158 24.26 -11.08 0.13
CA PHE A 158 23.71 -12.33 0.71
C PHE A 158 22.81 -11.97 1.89
N THR A 159 21.57 -12.48 1.89
CA THR A 159 20.52 -12.11 2.87
C THR A 159 19.50 -13.24 3.02
N ASP A 160 18.91 -13.40 4.22
CA ASP A 160 17.76 -14.26 4.50
C ASP A 160 16.44 -13.48 4.72
N LYS A 161 16.47 -12.15 4.54
CA LYS A 161 15.41 -11.21 4.96
C LYS A 161 14.00 -11.53 4.48
N GLU A 162 13.89 -12.08 3.28
CA GLU A 162 12.63 -12.31 2.56
C GLU A 162 12.20 -13.80 2.58
N SER A 163 13.01 -14.69 3.18
CA SER A 163 12.87 -16.14 2.95
C SER A 163 13.25 -17.07 4.10
N GLU A 164 13.89 -16.60 5.19
CA GLU A 164 14.52 -17.43 6.26
C GLU A 164 15.62 -18.41 5.76
N GLU A 165 15.75 -18.60 4.45
CA GLU A 165 16.88 -19.19 3.76
C GLU A 165 17.77 -18.10 3.16
N TRP A 166 19.09 -18.22 3.32
CA TRP A 166 20.06 -17.25 2.80
C TRP A 166 20.21 -17.37 1.28
N ILE A 167 19.91 -16.28 0.57
CA ILE A 167 19.92 -16.16 -0.89
C ILE A 167 20.83 -15.01 -1.37
N TRP A 168 21.29 -15.09 -2.61
CA TRP A 168 21.96 -13.98 -3.30
C TRP A 168 20.93 -13.05 -3.91
N ASP A 169 21.02 -11.75 -3.64
CA ASP A 169 19.93 -10.79 -3.95
C ASP A 169 19.72 -10.51 -5.44
N ASN A 170 20.73 -10.83 -6.25
CA ASN A 170 20.71 -10.80 -7.71
C ASN A 170 20.24 -12.13 -8.35
N GLY A 171 19.96 -13.16 -7.54
CA GLY A 171 19.56 -14.49 -8.01
C GLY A 171 20.70 -15.37 -8.55
N GLU A 172 21.96 -15.09 -8.21
CA GLU A 172 23.09 -15.96 -8.58
C GLU A 172 23.07 -17.31 -7.86
N ILE A 173 23.46 -18.38 -8.58
CA ILE A 173 23.68 -19.71 -8.00
C ILE A 173 25.08 -19.81 -7.38
N GLY A 174 25.18 -19.52 -6.09
CA GLY A 174 26.36 -19.82 -5.28
C GLY A 174 26.02 -20.71 -4.08
N THR A 175 26.54 -21.93 -4.01
CA THR A 175 26.43 -22.82 -2.82
C THR A 175 27.59 -22.67 -1.84
N PHE A 176 28.43 -21.65 -2.02
CA PHE A 176 29.54 -21.36 -1.12
C PHE A 176 29.07 -20.47 0.02
N THR A 177 29.42 -20.86 1.25
CA THR A 177 29.23 -20.03 2.43
C THR A 177 30.49 -20.10 3.29
N ASN A 178 30.91 -18.98 3.89
CA ASN A 178 32.09 -18.91 4.74
C ASN A 178 31.76 -18.36 6.14
N TRP A 179 30.66 -18.79 6.73
CA TRP A 179 30.21 -18.36 8.06
C TRP A 179 31.24 -18.61 9.17
N HIS A 180 31.34 -17.68 10.11
CA HIS A 180 32.15 -17.86 11.31
C HIS A 180 31.59 -18.97 12.20
N THR A 181 32.41 -19.50 13.11
CA THR A 181 31.99 -20.57 14.02
C THR A 181 30.89 -20.08 14.97
N GLY A 182 29.64 -20.45 14.69
CA GLY A 182 28.46 -20.04 15.46
C GLY A 182 27.61 -18.95 14.79
N GLU A 183 27.87 -18.63 13.51
CA GLU A 183 27.03 -17.80 12.64
C GLU A 183 26.46 -18.65 11.47
N PRO A 184 25.36 -18.24 10.80
CA PRO A 184 24.48 -17.13 11.17
C PRO A 184 23.79 -17.44 12.52
N SER A 185 23.44 -16.39 13.29
CA SER A 185 22.90 -16.59 14.63
C SER A 185 21.63 -15.79 14.92
N ASN A 186 20.56 -16.55 15.20
CA ASN A 186 19.21 -16.11 15.56
C ASN A 186 19.15 -15.47 16.97
N LYS A 187 20.10 -14.58 17.29
CA LYS A 187 20.18 -13.84 18.57
C LYS A 187 19.55 -12.44 18.50
N ASN A 188 19.21 -11.99 17.30
CA ASN A 188 18.58 -10.73 16.95
C ASN A 188 17.79 -10.95 15.66
N SER A 189 16.55 -10.49 15.60
CA SER A 189 15.58 -10.67 14.48
C SER A 189 15.83 -9.77 13.26
N ASN A 190 16.93 -9.01 13.29
CA ASN A 190 17.30 -8.01 12.30
C ASN A 190 18.69 -8.30 11.71
N ASN A 191 19.28 -9.46 11.96
CA ASN A 191 20.66 -9.78 11.57
C ASN A 191 20.78 -10.22 10.08
N ASP A 192 19.91 -9.70 9.23
CA ASP A 192 19.41 -10.41 8.04
C ASP A 192 20.32 -10.26 6.81
N TYR A 193 21.53 -9.73 7.00
CA TYR A 193 22.48 -9.37 5.95
C TYR A 193 23.88 -9.87 6.27
N ALA A 194 24.57 -10.42 5.27
CA ALA A 194 25.91 -10.97 5.43
C ALA A 194 26.98 -9.88 5.37
N ARG A 195 27.97 -9.99 6.25
CA ARG A 195 29.13 -9.08 6.29
C ARG A 195 30.43 -9.79 6.65
N TYR A 196 31.53 -9.26 6.14
CA TYR A 196 32.83 -9.41 6.79
C TYR A 196 32.87 -8.52 8.04
N TYR A 197 33.27 -9.07 9.18
CA TYR A 197 33.36 -8.34 10.45
C TYR A 197 34.82 -8.15 10.87
N ASP A 198 35.22 -6.96 11.31
CA ASP A 198 36.64 -6.63 11.53
C ASP A 198 37.35 -7.55 12.53
N LYS A 199 36.61 -7.92 13.58
CA LYS A 199 37.00 -8.84 14.67
C LYS A 199 37.25 -10.27 14.20
N TYR A 200 36.79 -10.66 13.02
CA TYR A 200 37.08 -11.95 12.39
C TYR A 200 38.27 -11.79 11.42
N SER A 201 39.42 -12.32 11.82
CA SER A 201 40.70 -12.13 11.13
C SER A 201 41.06 -13.23 10.12
N ASP A 202 40.19 -14.24 9.98
CA ASP A 202 40.31 -15.38 9.07
C ASP A 202 39.53 -15.22 7.75
N GLY A 203 38.75 -14.15 7.60
CA GLY A 203 37.92 -13.90 6.41
C GLY A 203 36.58 -14.60 6.41
N THR A 204 36.11 -15.07 7.58
CA THR A 204 34.76 -15.62 7.75
C THR A 204 33.70 -14.53 7.97
N TRP A 205 32.44 -14.88 7.70
CA TRP A 205 31.30 -13.96 7.68
C TRP A 205 30.50 -13.98 8.99
N SER A 206 29.74 -12.91 9.25
CA SER A 206 28.70 -12.88 10.27
C SER A 206 27.38 -12.38 9.69
N ALA A 207 26.27 -12.85 10.26
CA ALA A 207 24.97 -12.21 10.14
C ALA A 207 25.00 -10.84 10.86
N GLY A 208 24.21 -9.88 10.40
CA GLY A 208 24.25 -8.52 10.96
C GLY A 208 23.21 -7.55 10.45
N ASP A 209 22.68 -6.77 11.40
CA ASP A 209 21.80 -5.63 11.14
C ASP A 209 22.52 -4.51 10.35
N PHE A 210 21.77 -3.86 9.46
CA PHE A 210 22.17 -2.73 8.62
C PHE A 210 21.16 -1.60 8.86
N GLY A 211 21.11 -1.09 10.09
CA GLY A 211 20.13 -0.10 10.53
C GLY A 211 20.48 0.61 11.86
N GLU A 212 19.87 1.80 12.01
CA GLU A 212 19.76 2.76 13.13
C GLU A 212 20.91 2.98 14.16
N GLN A 213 21.66 1.97 14.61
CA GLN A 213 22.82 2.17 15.51
C GLN A 213 24.14 2.43 14.78
N THR A 214 24.09 2.55 13.44
CA THR A 214 25.26 2.72 12.56
C THR A 214 25.87 4.11 12.56
N GLY A 215 25.20 5.14 13.11
CA GLY A 215 25.66 6.54 13.13
C GLY A 215 26.99 6.85 13.86
N ASN A 216 27.73 5.83 14.30
CA ASN A 216 29.13 5.91 14.75
C ASN A 216 30.00 4.69 14.34
N SER A 217 29.47 3.72 13.57
CA SER A 217 30.22 2.52 13.15
C SER A 217 30.80 2.68 11.75
N LYS A 218 31.94 2.04 11.47
CA LYS A 218 32.52 2.01 10.12
C LYS A 218 31.85 0.93 9.27
N SER A 219 30.55 1.05 9.06
CA SER A 219 29.78 0.19 8.17
C SER A 219 30.04 0.60 6.71
N VAL A 220 30.31 -0.36 5.85
CA VAL A 220 30.58 -0.16 4.42
C VAL A 220 29.88 -1.25 3.61
N PHE A 221 29.65 -1.03 2.31
CA PHE A 221 29.09 -2.06 1.42
C PHE A 221 29.95 -2.26 0.18
N ILE A 222 29.91 -3.47 -0.37
CA ILE A 222 30.74 -3.91 -1.50
C ILE A 222 29.85 -4.02 -2.75
N CYS A 223 30.16 -3.24 -3.79
CA CYS A 223 29.56 -3.39 -5.11
C CYS A 223 30.47 -4.22 -6.03
N GLU A 224 29.86 -4.91 -6.97
CA GLU A 224 30.50 -5.75 -7.98
C GLU A 224 29.95 -5.47 -9.39
N TRP A 225 30.81 -5.60 -10.40
CA TRP A 225 30.46 -5.54 -11.82
C TRP A 225 31.06 -6.76 -12.53
N GLY A 226 30.21 -7.65 -13.04
CA GLY A 226 30.64 -8.90 -13.67
C GLY A 226 29.53 -9.61 -14.46
N LYS A 227 29.77 -10.87 -14.83
CA LYS A 227 28.75 -11.74 -15.47
C LYS A 227 28.47 -12.96 -14.61
N TYR A 228 27.62 -12.74 -13.61
CA TYR A 228 27.10 -13.75 -12.70
C TYR A 228 26.24 -14.82 -13.39
N ARG A 229 26.00 -15.94 -12.69
CA ARG A 229 25.25 -17.12 -13.18
C ARG A 229 23.95 -17.34 -12.43
N THR A 230 22.86 -16.83 -13.00
CA THR A 230 21.50 -17.19 -12.59
C THR A 230 21.11 -18.60 -13.04
N THR A 231 20.00 -19.11 -12.50
CA THR A 231 19.27 -20.26 -13.05
C THR A 231 18.90 -20.02 -14.51
N PRO A 232 19.03 -21.01 -15.41
CA PRO A 232 18.67 -20.84 -16.81
C PRO A 232 17.14 -20.77 -16.98
N SER A 233 16.60 -19.55 -16.95
CA SER A 233 15.37 -19.24 -17.68
C SER A 233 15.59 -19.56 -19.17
N THR A 234 14.50 -19.85 -19.90
CA THR A 234 14.61 -20.22 -21.31
C THR A 234 15.11 -18.99 -22.11
N PRO A 235 16.14 -19.11 -22.98
CA PRO A 235 16.80 -17.94 -23.54
C PRO A 235 15.84 -16.99 -24.28
N ALA A 236 15.96 -15.70 -23.97
CA ALA A 236 15.15 -14.63 -24.54
C ALA A 236 15.09 -14.72 -26.06
N LYS A 237 13.87 -14.85 -26.59
CA LYS A 237 13.64 -14.95 -28.04
C LYS A 237 13.63 -13.56 -28.63
N SER A 238 14.67 -13.24 -29.41
CA SER A 238 14.75 -11.98 -30.16
C SER A 238 13.49 -11.73 -30.98
N SER A 239 13.06 -10.46 -30.99
CA SER A 239 11.96 -9.88 -31.76
C SER A 239 11.49 -10.71 -32.96
N THR A 240 10.30 -11.31 -32.83
CA THR A 240 9.50 -11.76 -33.98
C THR A 240 8.04 -11.70 -33.57
N GLU A 241 7.24 -10.91 -34.29
CA GLU A 241 5.79 -10.82 -34.08
C GLU A 241 5.15 -12.22 -34.24
N ILE A 242 4.61 -12.76 -33.14
CA ILE A 242 3.74 -13.93 -33.16
C ILE A 242 2.40 -13.47 -32.53
N PRO A 243 1.27 -13.63 -33.24
CA PRO A 243 0.05 -12.90 -32.89
C PRO A 243 -0.57 -13.39 -31.58
N ALA A 244 -1.10 -12.43 -30.81
CA ALA A 244 -1.75 -12.66 -29.53
C ALA A 244 -2.77 -13.81 -29.59
N LYS A 245 -2.42 -14.91 -28.92
CA LYS A 245 -3.38 -15.88 -28.43
C LYS A 245 -3.65 -15.52 -26.98
N THR A 246 -4.75 -14.83 -26.76
CA THR A 246 -5.29 -14.56 -25.42
C THR A 246 -5.34 -15.87 -24.62
N VAL A 247 -4.50 -15.98 -23.60
CA VAL A 247 -4.68 -16.99 -22.55
C VAL A 247 -5.86 -16.52 -21.73
N ASP A 248 -6.89 -17.38 -21.58
CA ASP A 248 -8.06 -17.01 -20.79
C ASP A 248 -7.80 -17.26 -19.31
N ASP A 249 -6.97 -16.39 -18.72
CA ASP A 249 -6.58 -16.42 -17.29
C ASP A 249 -7.79 -16.27 -16.32
N THR A 250 -9.01 -16.10 -16.85
CA THR A 250 -10.26 -16.05 -16.09
C THR A 250 -10.48 -17.28 -15.20
N GLU A 251 -10.03 -18.48 -15.58
CA GLU A 251 -10.13 -19.67 -14.71
C GLU A 251 -9.17 -19.60 -13.51
N ILE A 252 -7.98 -19.01 -13.68
CA ILE A 252 -7.00 -18.79 -12.60
C ILE A 252 -7.55 -17.76 -11.62
N TRP A 253 -8.03 -16.61 -12.11
CA TRP A 253 -8.58 -15.56 -11.25
C TRP A 253 -9.86 -15.98 -10.53
N ASN A 254 -10.75 -16.74 -11.19
CA ASN A 254 -11.91 -17.32 -10.51
C ASN A 254 -11.51 -18.31 -9.41
N THR A 255 -10.42 -19.07 -9.59
CA THR A 255 -9.94 -20.03 -8.59
C THR A 255 -9.31 -19.29 -7.41
N PHE A 256 -8.39 -18.35 -7.66
CA PHE A 256 -7.74 -17.50 -6.65
C PHE A 256 -8.77 -16.78 -5.75
N LEU A 257 -9.79 -16.16 -6.36
CA LEU A 257 -10.86 -15.47 -5.63
C LEU A 257 -11.80 -16.45 -4.89
N GLN A 258 -12.16 -17.59 -5.47
CA GLN A 258 -13.09 -18.53 -4.84
C GLN A 258 -12.45 -19.31 -3.68
N GLU A 259 -11.17 -19.68 -3.81
CA GLU A 259 -10.39 -20.33 -2.76
C GLU A 259 -9.82 -19.33 -1.74
N LYS A 260 -10.11 -18.04 -1.95
CA LYS A 260 -9.72 -16.90 -1.11
C LYS A 260 -8.20 -16.83 -0.82
N GLN A 261 -7.37 -17.11 -1.83
CA GLN A 261 -5.91 -17.20 -1.66
C GLN A 261 -5.22 -15.85 -1.34
N TYR A 262 -5.98 -14.75 -1.26
CA TYR A 262 -5.55 -13.43 -0.82
C TYR A 262 -5.63 -13.21 0.71
N GLU A 263 -6.37 -14.04 1.47
CA GLU A 263 -6.73 -13.74 2.87
C GLU A 263 -5.50 -13.57 3.78
N SER A 264 -4.41 -14.32 3.56
CA SER A 264 -3.17 -14.19 4.33
C SER A 264 -2.48 -12.83 4.21
N ASN A 265 -2.82 -12.05 3.18
CA ASN A 265 -2.18 -10.78 2.87
C ASN A 265 -3.03 -9.59 3.31
N ILE A 266 -4.27 -9.82 3.76
CA ILE A 266 -5.13 -8.76 4.29
C ILE A 266 -4.77 -8.54 5.77
N THR A 267 -4.16 -7.40 6.06
CA THR A 267 -3.77 -6.99 7.41
C THR A 267 -4.87 -6.20 8.14
N ASP A 268 -5.61 -5.34 7.41
CA ASP A 268 -6.81 -4.65 7.91
C ASP A 268 -8.09 -5.29 7.36
N TRP A 269 -8.86 -5.92 8.25
CA TRP A 269 -10.13 -6.58 7.95
C TRP A 269 -11.37 -5.71 8.28
N THR A 270 -11.20 -4.43 8.64
CA THR A 270 -12.31 -3.56 9.08
C THR A 270 -13.20 -3.05 7.95
N ILE A 271 -12.81 -3.29 6.69
CA ILE A 271 -13.47 -2.76 5.49
C ILE A 271 -14.26 -3.90 4.82
N THR A 272 -15.56 -3.68 4.60
CA THR A 272 -16.53 -4.79 4.61
C THR A 272 -16.97 -5.32 3.24
N GLU A 273 -16.55 -4.73 2.13
CA GLU A 273 -16.96 -5.17 0.79
C GLU A 273 -15.78 -5.26 -0.18
N LEU A 274 -15.15 -6.44 -0.16
CA LEU A 274 -14.06 -6.80 -1.07
C LEU A 274 -14.49 -6.71 -2.54
N GLN A 275 -13.79 -5.84 -3.27
CA GLN A 275 -14.01 -5.54 -4.68
C GLN A 275 -12.72 -5.77 -5.49
N TYR A 276 -12.88 -6.02 -6.79
CA TYR A 276 -11.77 -6.22 -7.71
C TYR A 276 -12.06 -5.71 -9.12
N CYS A 277 -11.00 -5.41 -9.87
CA CYS A 277 -11.07 -5.28 -11.32
C CYS A 277 -9.97 -6.14 -11.98
N LEU A 278 -10.04 -6.29 -13.31
CA LEU A 278 -9.02 -6.98 -14.10
C LEU A 278 -8.50 -6.02 -15.16
N LEU A 279 -7.20 -5.70 -15.12
CA LEU A 279 -6.56 -4.70 -15.97
C LEU A 279 -5.31 -5.28 -16.63
N ASP A 280 -5.09 -4.98 -17.90
CA ASP A 280 -3.87 -5.32 -18.66
C ASP A 280 -2.89 -4.17 -18.47
N ILE A 281 -2.03 -4.24 -17.43
CA ILE A 281 -1.24 -3.07 -16.99
C ILE A 281 -0.13 -2.78 -18.00
N ASP A 282 0.69 -3.78 -18.30
CA ASP A 282 1.85 -3.66 -19.19
C ASP A 282 1.50 -3.84 -20.68
N GLN A 283 0.28 -4.25 -21.02
CA GLN A 283 -0.18 -4.50 -22.39
C GLN A 283 0.54 -5.69 -23.06
N ASP A 284 0.86 -6.75 -22.30
CA ASP A 284 1.26 -8.07 -22.85
C ASP A 284 0.05 -8.86 -23.42
N GLY A 285 -1.18 -8.50 -23.01
CA GLY A 285 -2.43 -9.14 -23.43
C GLY A 285 -3.04 -10.11 -22.42
N ARG A 286 -2.47 -10.21 -21.22
CA ARG A 286 -3.02 -10.84 -20.02
C ARG A 286 -3.68 -9.75 -19.17
N ARG A 287 -4.04 -10.06 -17.91
CA ARG A 287 -4.62 -9.09 -16.98
C ARG A 287 -4.26 -9.41 -15.54
N GLU A 288 -3.76 -8.41 -14.83
CA GLU A 288 -3.60 -8.37 -13.38
C GLU A 288 -4.96 -8.30 -12.69
N LEU A 289 -5.03 -8.88 -11.49
CA LEU A 289 -6.12 -8.72 -10.55
C LEU A 289 -5.77 -7.61 -9.57
N ILE A 290 -6.47 -6.49 -9.67
CA ILE A 290 -6.39 -5.42 -8.69
C ILE A 290 -7.52 -5.66 -7.70
N LEU A 291 -7.17 -5.86 -6.44
CA LEU A 291 -8.06 -6.17 -5.33
C LEU A 291 -8.07 -4.99 -4.34
N THR A 292 -9.24 -4.65 -3.80
CA THR A 292 -9.38 -3.69 -2.69
C THR A 292 -10.44 -4.20 -1.72
N PRO A 293 -10.20 -4.17 -0.39
CA PRO A 293 -11.23 -4.50 0.59
C PRO A 293 -12.35 -3.44 0.65
N GLY A 294 -12.14 -2.29 -0.01
CA GLY A 294 -13.01 -1.13 -0.06
C GLY A 294 -12.23 0.15 0.31
N THR A 295 -12.94 1.27 0.45
CA THR A 295 -12.36 2.51 0.97
C THR A 295 -11.91 2.33 2.41
N SER A 296 -10.68 2.72 2.73
CA SER A 296 -10.25 2.87 4.12
C SER A 296 -10.62 4.27 4.61
N TRP A 297 -9.81 4.86 5.48
CA TRP A 297 -10.23 5.92 6.40
C TRP A 297 -9.67 7.28 6.00
N ASP A 298 -10.45 8.34 6.18
CA ASP A 298 -10.06 9.74 5.89
C ASP A 298 -9.58 9.98 4.43
N ASP A 299 -10.37 9.54 3.44
CA ASP A 299 -10.14 9.58 1.97
C ASP A 299 -9.05 8.63 1.42
N TYR A 300 -8.53 7.69 2.23
CA TYR A 300 -7.58 6.67 1.78
C TYR A 300 -8.25 5.36 1.29
N GLU A 301 -7.56 4.62 0.43
CA GLU A 301 -8.01 3.34 -0.15
C GLU A 301 -6.83 2.35 -0.25
N ILE A 302 -7.02 1.12 0.24
CA ILE A 302 -6.01 0.04 0.22
C ILE A 302 -6.15 -0.77 -1.06
N TYR A 303 -5.04 -1.08 -1.71
CA TYR A 303 -4.98 -1.86 -2.94
C TYR A 303 -3.91 -2.95 -2.88
N GLN A 304 -4.22 -4.10 -3.48
CA GLN A 304 -3.29 -5.19 -3.72
C GLN A 304 -3.32 -5.54 -5.22
N VAL A 305 -2.15 -5.56 -5.86
CA VAL A 305 -2.01 -5.91 -7.27
C VAL A 305 -1.45 -7.33 -7.36
N TYR A 306 -2.22 -8.24 -7.96
CA TYR A 306 -1.81 -9.61 -8.21
C TYR A 306 -1.60 -9.84 -9.70
N THR A 307 -0.53 -10.56 -10.05
CA THR A 307 -0.22 -10.97 -11.43
C THR A 307 -0.01 -12.49 -11.52
N ILE A 308 0.14 -13.03 -12.73
CA ILE A 308 0.40 -14.47 -12.95
C ILE A 308 1.75 -14.62 -13.65
N GLY A 309 2.74 -15.23 -12.98
CA GLY A 309 4.09 -15.40 -13.54
C GLY A 309 4.14 -16.35 -14.75
N GLU A 310 5.30 -16.42 -15.43
CA GLU A 310 5.53 -17.32 -16.58
C GLU A 310 5.29 -18.80 -16.26
N ASP A 311 5.39 -19.20 -14.98
CA ASP A 311 5.15 -20.56 -14.52
C ASP A 311 3.67 -20.89 -14.22
N GLY A 312 2.79 -19.89 -14.37
CA GLY A 312 1.34 -20.02 -14.16
C GLY A 312 0.87 -19.85 -12.71
N LYS A 313 1.74 -19.49 -11.75
CA LYS A 313 1.31 -19.16 -10.37
C LYS A 313 0.90 -17.69 -10.25
N VAL A 314 0.00 -17.41 -9.31
CA VAL A 314 -0.32 -16.05 -8.88
C VAL A 314 0.77 -15.53 -7.93
N TYR A 315 1.13 -14.26 -8.09
CA TYR A 315 2.06 -13.51 -7.25
C TYR A 315 1.39 -12.22 -6.78
N LEU A 316 1.63 -11.82 -5.53
CA LEU A 316 1.43 -10.42 -5.11
C LEU A 316 2.56 -9.60 -5.77
N ALA A 317 2.19 -8.67 -6.64
CA ALA A 317 3.11 -7.79 -7.34
C ALA A 317 3.42 -6.52 -6.54
N ASP A 318 2.44 -6.03 -5.77
CA ASP A 318 2.56 -4.88 -4.86
C ASP A 318 1.34 -4.79 -3.92
N ASP A 319 1.51 -4.15 -2.76
CA ASP A 319 0.43 -3.75 -1.86
C ASP A 319 0.68 -2.34 -1.31
N PHE A 320 -0.32 -1.46 -1.44
CA PHE A 320 -0.16 -0.04 -1.18
C PHE A 320 -1.45 0.64 -0.72
N THR A 321 -1.30 1.81 -0.10
CA THR A 321 -2.42 2.68 0.30
C THR A 321 -2.34 3.98 -0.48
N THR A 322 -3.45 4.34 -1.12
CA THR A 322 -3.62 5.57 -1.92
C THR A 322 -4.53 6.54 -1.18
N CYS A 323 -4.58 7.81 -1.59
CA CYS A 323 -5.69 8.71 -1.29
C CYS A 323 -6.41 9.12 -2.57
N TYR A 324 -7.73 9.30 -2.50
CA TYR A 324 -8.59 9.57 -3.67
C TYR A 324 -8.60 8.50 -4.79
N GLY A 325 -7.89 7.38 -4.57
CA GLY A 325 -8.03 6.12 -5.28
C GLY A 325 -6.95 5.84 -6.33
N LEU A 326 -7.28 4.90 -7.23
CA LEU A 326 -6.35 4.33 -8.19
C LEU A 326 -6.77 4.61 -9.64
N GLY A 327 -5.81 5.03 -10.46
CA GLY A 327 -5.97 5.25 -11.89
C GLY A 327 -4.97 4.45 -12.74
N TYR A 328 -5.14 4.54 -14.06
CA TYR A 328 -4.26 3.93 -15.05
C TYR A 328 -3.92 4.92 -16.17
N SER A 329 -2.67 4.89 -16.64
CA SER A 329 -2.24 5.61 -17.84
C SER A 329 -1.87 4.65 -18.97
N SER A 330 -2.70 4.64 -20.01
CA SER A 330 -2.48 3.82 -21.21
C SER A 330 -1.21 4.17 -21.98
N LYS A 331 -0.79 5.44 -21.92
CA LYS A 331 0.44 5.99 -22.52
C LYS A 331 1.72 5.55 -21.80
N TYR A 332 1.66 5.43 -20.48
CA TYR A 332 2.82 5.08 -19.65
C TYR A 332 2.85 3.60 -19.23
N LYS A 333 1.79 2.81 -19.54
CA LYS A 333 1.64 1.40 -19.12
C LYS A 333 1.77 1.22 -17.61
N ALA A 334 1.18 2.18 -16.88
CA ALA A 334 1.40 2.36 -15.46
C ALA A 334 0.08 2.51 -14.73
N LEU A 335 -0.01 1.91 -13.53
CA LEU A 335 -0.93 2.39 -12.51
C LEU A 335 -0.45 3.77 -12.05
N ALA A 336 -1.40 4.63 -11.73
CA ALA A 336 -1.14 5.98 -11.25
C ALA A 336 -2.01 6.25 -10.02
N TYR A 337 -1.40 6.58 -8.89
CA TYR A 337 -2.14 6.84 -7.65
C TYR A 337 -1.64 8.09 -6.91
N ASP A 338 -2.56 8.70 -6.17
CA ASP A 338 -2.29 9.95 -5.45
C ASP A 338 -1.78 9.67 -4.03
N SER A 339 -0.69 10.37 -3.71
CA SER A 339 0.06 10.38 -2.45
C SER A 339 0.07 11.83 -1.95
N VAL A 340 -1.08 12.27 -1.44
CA VAL A 340 -1.30 13.63 -0.91
C VAL A 340 -0.85 13.68 0.53
N ARG A 341 -0.10 14.74 0.89
CA ARG A 341 0.40 14.98 2.24
C ARG A 341 -0.08 16.33 2.76
N PRO A 342 -1.30 16.44 3.32
CA PRO A 342 -1.90 17.71 3.71
C PRO A 342 -1.10 18.49 4.77
N SER A 343 -0.31 17.79 5.58
CA SER A 343 0.64 18.32 6.57
C SER A 343 1.85 19.00 5.94
N GLU A 344 2.32 18.52 4.79
CA GLU A 344 3.51 19.00 4.07
C GLU A 344 3.16 20.07 3.01
N MET A 345 1.86 20.28 2.74
CA MET A 345 1.35 21.11 1.64
C MET A 345 1.85 20.64 0.25
N SER A 346 1.93 19.32 0.08
CA SER A 346 2.38 18.65 -1.14
C SER A 346 1.39 17.58 -1.63
N ALA A 347 1.49 17.25 -2.91
CA ALA A 347 0.80 16.12 -3.55
C ALA A 347 1.74 15.46 -4.57
N SER A 348 1.72 14.13 -4.64
CA SER A 348 2.51 13.33 -5.57
C SER A 348 1.59 12.35 -6.30
N LEU A 349 1.55 12.40 -7.63
CA LEU A 349 0.90 11.42 -8.48
C LEU A 349 1.97 10.43 -8.97
N GLU A 350 1.98 9.24 -8.42
CA GLU A 350 3.06 8.25 -8.55
C GLU A 350 2.70 7.23 -9.63
N TYR A 351 3.57 7.06 -10.64
CA TYR A 351 3.33 6.16 -11.78
C TYR A 351 4.17 4.87 -11.64
N HIS A 352 3.49 3.76 -11.37
CA HIS A 352 4.10 2.45 -11.14
C HIS A 352 3.85 1.53 -12.34
N ILE A 353 4.92 0.96 -12.88
CA ILE A 353 4.90 -0.02 -13.97
C ILE A 353 5.05 -1.44 -13.44
N MET A 354 4.54 -2.42 -14.18
CA MET A 354 4.87 -3.83 -13.99
C MET A 354 6.29 -4.11 -14.54
N ASP A 355 7.10 -4.82 -13.77
CA ASP A 355 8.35 -5.46 -14.22
C ASP A 355 8.37 -6.92 -13.74
N GLY A 356 8.20 -7.85 -14.70
CA GLY A 356 8.08 -9.28 -14.43
C GLY A 356 6.86 -9.61 -13.56
N THR A 357 7.09 -9.90 -12.28
CA THR A 357 6.04 -10.23 -11.30
C THR A 357 5.93 -9.23 -10.15
N LYS A 358 6.41 -7.99 -10.33
CA LYS A 358 6.37 -6.92 -9.33
C LYS A 358 5.97 -5.59 -9.96
N MET A 359 5.42 -4.66 -9.16
CA MET A 359 5.36 -3.25 -9.55
C MET A 359 6.69 -2.54 -9.26
N THR A 360 6.94 -1.39 -9.89
CA THR A 360 8.09 -0.51 -9.62
C THR A 360 7.73 0.93 -9.98
N GLU A 361 8.06 1.90 -9.11
CA GLU A 361 7.87 3.33 -9.38
C GLU A 361 8.74 3.76 -10.57
N SER A 362 8.11 4.20 -11.67
CA SER A 362 8.77 4.65 -12.90
C SER A 362 9.10 6.14 -12.87
N PHE A 363 8.15 6.95 -12.37
CA PHE A 363 8.31 8.38 -12.10
C PHE A 363 7.15 8.90 -11.24
N ALA A 364 7.35 10.01 -10.55
CA ALA A 364 6.30 10.70 -9.79
C ALA A 364 6.15 12.16 -10.23
N VAL A 365 4.90 12.65 -10.30
CA VAL A 365 4.56 14.01 -10.69
C VAL A 365 4.12 14.79 -9.46
N ASN A 366 5.00 15.66 -8.97
CA ASN A 366 4.92 16.30 -7.65
C ASN A 366 4.47 17.76 -7.77
N MET A 367 3.64 18.20 -6.82
CA MET A 367 3.31 19.60 -6.56
C MET A 367 3.67 19.91 -5.10
N GLU A 368 4.50 20.95 -4.91
CA GLU A 368 4.96 21.42 -3.60
C GLU A 368 4.71 22.93 -3.47
N VAL A 369 4.34 23.44 -2.28
CA VAL A 369 4.27 24.89 -2.05
C VAL A 369 5.61 25.45 -1.58
N ASP A 370 6.25 26.30 -2.37
CA ASP A 370 7.46 27.01 -1.95
C ASP A 370 7.13 27.95 -0.77
N LEU A 371 7.74 27.67 0.38
CA LEU A 371 7.43 28.35 1.65
C LEU A 371 7.96 29.80 1.73
N ASN A 372 8.74 30.27 0.76
CA ASN A 372 9.26 31.64 0.70
C ASN A 372 8.33 32.58 -0.11
N THR A 373 7.66 32.02 -1.12
CA THR A 373 6.82 32.73 -2.09
C THR A 373 5.34 32.43 -1.91
N TYR A 374 4.99 31.31 -1.28
CA TYR A 374 3.65 30.73 -1.16
C TYR A 374 2.98 30.47 -2.52
N LEU A 375 3.77 30.01 -3.49
CA LEU A 375 3.33 29.58 -4.82
C LEU A 375 3.61 28.07 -5.01
N PRO A 376 2.79 27.36 -5.79
CA PRO A 376 3.07 25.97 -6.15
C PRO A 376 4.28 25.89 -7.10
N VAL A 377 5.06 24.84 -6.92
CA VAL A 377 6.18 24.43 -7.77
C VAL A 377 5.94 22.98 -8.17
N TYR A 378 5.95 22.74 -9.47
CA TYR A 378 5.65 21.43 -10.06
C TYR A 378 6.92 20.75 -10.53
N LYS A 379 7.01 19.43 -10.36
CA LYS A 379 8.18 18.62 -10.75
C LYS A 379 7.75 17.28 -11.34
N VAL A 380 8.60 16.69 -12.18
CA VAL A 380 8.64 15.24 -12.41
C VAL A 380 9.91 14.69 -11.77
N ARG A 381 9.78 13.72 -10.87
CA ARG A 381 10.88 12.92 -10.36
C ARG A 381 11.01 11.67 -11.23
N ASP A 382 12.17 11.49 -11.85
CA ASP A 382 12.51 10.28 -12.57
C ASP A 382 13.31 9.36 -11.63
N THR A 383 12.65 8.35 -11.06
CA THR A 383 13.26 7.43 -10.06
C THR A 383 14.46 6.70 -10.63
N SER A 384 14.36 6.22 -11.88
CA SER A 384 15.44 5.53 -12.60
C SER A 384 16.71 6.39 -12.78
N LYS A 385 16.62 7.71 -12.54
CA LYS A 385 17.74 8.67 -12.69
C LYS A 385 18.06 9.44 -11.42
N GLY A 386 17.22 9.36 -10.38
CA GLY A 386 17.38 10.13 -9.14
C GLY A 386 17.33 11.65 -9.34
N THR A 387 16.61 12.15 -10.36
CA THR A 387 16.60 13.58 -10.71
C THR A 387 15.19 14.17 -10.83
N ASP A 388 14.95 15.26 -10.12
CA ASP A 388 13.76 16.12 -10.26
C ASP A 388 13.92 17.11 -11.44
N ARG A 389 12.94 17.15 -12.36
CA ARG A 389 12.79 18.18 -13.39
C ARG A 389 11.63 19.10 -13.05
N THR A 390 11.86 20.39 -12.86
CA THR A 390 10.78 21.40 -12.72
C THR A 390 9.94 21.48 -14.00
N ILE A 391 8.62 21.56 -13.84
CA ILE A 391 7.63 21.65 -14.94
C ILE A 391 6.70 22.85 -14.76
N THR A 392 5.92 23.15 -15.80
CA THR A 392 4.83 24.13 -15.77
C THR A 392 3.53 23.54 -15.19
N GLU A 393 2.63 24.41 -14.71
CA GLU A 393 1.26 24.03 -14.31
C GLU A 393 0.50 23.38 -15.49
N GLU A 394 0.72 23.87 -16.72
CA GLU A 394 0.16 23.28 -17.94
C GLU A 394 0.70 21.87 -18.26
N GLU A 395 1.96 21.57 -17.93
CA GLU A 395 2.51 20.21 -18.00
C GLU A 395 1.94 19.32 -16.89
N TYR A 396 1.84 19.82 -15.66
CA TYR A 396 1.29 19.09 -14.51
C TYR A 396 -0.15 18.65 -14.76
N GLU A 397 -1.02 19.59 -15.14
CA GLU A 397 -2.42 19.29 -15.51
C GLU A 397 -2.53 18.30 -16.68
N ALA A 398 -1.50 18.16 -17.52
CA ALA A 398 -1.49 17.22 -18.65
C ALA A 398 -1.06 15.79 -18.25
N TYR A 399 -0.43 15.60 -17.09
CA TYR A 399 -0.24 14.29 -16.48
C TYR A 399 -1.53 13.82 -15.79
N GLU A 400 -2.16 14.68 -14.98
CA GLU A 400 -3.45 14.38 -14.32
C GLU A 400 -4.53 13.94 -15.33
N LYS A 401 -4.65 14.66 -16.46
CA LYS A 401 -5.67 14.40 -17.50
C LYS A 401 -5.37 13.19 -18.40
N GLU A 402 -4.18 12.61 -18.31
CA GLU A 402 -3.83 11.36 -18.99
C GLU A 402 -4.20 10.13 -18.14
N CYS A 403 -4.36 10.30 -16.82
CA CYS A 403 -4.81 9.24 -15.93
C CYS A 403 -6.32 9.00 -16.06
N THR A 404 -6.71 7.74 -16.21
CA THR A 404 -8.11 7.29 -16.17
C THR A 404 -8.33 6.57 -14.86
N TRP A 405 -9.12 7.17 -13.96
CA TRP A 405 -9.50 6.59 -12.66
C TRP A 405 -10.31 5.30 -12.83
N LEU A 406 -10.02 4.29 -12.01
CA LEU A 406 -10.66 2.97 -12.09
C LEU A 406 -12.03 3.01 -11.41
N THR A 407 -13.11 2.82 -12.20
CA THR A 407 -14.50 2.85 -11.71
C THR A 407 -15.22 1.50 -11.78
N ASP A 408 -14.70 0.56 -12.57
CA ASP A 408 -15.45 -0.63 -13.02
C ASP A 408 -15.23 -1.84 -12.09
N TRP A 409 -15.41 -1.57 -10.79
CA TRP A 409 -15.23 -2.52 -9.70
C TRP A 409 -16.32 -3.60 -9.65
N LYS A 410 -15.91 -4.84 -9.36
CA LYS A 410 -16.76 -6.01 -9.19
C LYS A 410 -16.67 -6.51 -7.76
N LYS A 411 -17.79 -6.93 -7.18
CA LYS A 411 -17.82 -7.55 -5.84
C LYS A 411 -17.28 -8.99 -5.90
N VAL A 412 -16.55 -9.41 -4.88
CA VAL A 412 -16.17 -10.82 -4.70
C VAL A 412 -17.37 -11.59 -4.13
N GLU A 413 -17.80 -12.67 -4.78
CA GLU A 413 -18.95 -13.46 -4.32
C GLU A 413 -18.59 -14.33 -3.10
N SER A 414 -18.89 -13.86 -1.90
CA SER A 414 -18.77 -14.65 -0.68
C SER A 414 -19.78 -15.82 -0.67
N LYS A 415 -19.27 -17.04 -0.89
CA LYS A 415 -20.05 -18.28 -0.73
C LYS A 415 -20.28 -18.58 0.74
N SER A 416 -21.16 -17.82 1.39
CA SER A 416 -21.54 -17.94 2.80
C SER A 416 -21.79 -19.40 3.19
N ALA A 417 -20.82 -20.03 3.84
CA ALA A 417 -20.81 -21.46 4.08
C ALA A 417 -21.70 -21.78 5.28
N LYS A 418 -23.00 -21.99 5.04
CA LYS A 418 -23.98 -22.35 6.08
C LYS A 418 -23.64 -23.67 6.78
N LYS A 419 -22.77 -23.57 7.79
CA LYS A 419 -22.32 -24.66 8.64
C LYS A 419 -23.44 -24.99 9.63
N ASN A 420 -24.18 -26.06 9.32
CA ASN A 420 -25.38 -26.42 10.06
C ASN A 420 -25.00 -27.12 11.37
N THR A 421 -24.92 -26.38 12.48
CA THR A 421 -24.59 -26.91 13.82
C THR A 421 -25.82 -26.96 14.72
N GLU A 422 -26.37 -28.16 14.92
CA GLU A 422 -27.40 -28.40 15.92
C GLU A 422 -26.84 -28.26 17.35
N LYS A 423 -27.34 -27.29 18.12
CA LYS A 423 -27.38 -27.29 19.59
C LYS A 423 -28.46 -26.33 20.12
N THR A 424 -28.73 -26.44 21.42
CA THR A 424 -29.99 -25.96 22.04
C THR A 424 -30.01 -24.47 22.35
N GLN A 425 -30.74 -23.71 21.55
CA GLN A 425 -31.10 -22.32 21.80
C GLN A 425 -31.88 -22.09 23.11
N THR A 426 -31.83 -20.85 23.62
CA THR A 426 -32.94 -20.27 24.39
C THR A 426 -34.14 -20.03 23.45
N SER A 427 -35.37 -20.25 23.89
CA SER A 427 -36.51 -20.29 22.96
C SER A 427 -36.72 -18.96 22.21
N ASP A 428 -36.71 -18.98 20.88
CA ASP A 428 -36.75 -17.81 19.95
C ASP A 428 -37.66 -16.66 20.41
N GLN A 429 -38.85 -17.02 20.91
CA GLN A 429 -39.86 -16.06 21.31
C GLN A 429 -39.41 -15.14 22.46
N GLU A 430 -38.49 -15.57 23.32
CA GLU A 430 -38.07 -14.81 24.51
C GLU A 430 -37.13 -13.65 24.15
N TRP A 431 -36.00 -13.91 23.48
CA TRP A 431 -35.07 -12.86 23.05
C TRP A 431 -35.70 -11.91 22.02
N LYS A 432 -36.47 -12.42 21.05
CA LYS A 432 -37.24 -11.59 20.10
C LYS A 432 -38.14 -10.60 20.84
N THR A 433 -38.86 -11.05 21.87
CA THR A 433 -39.77 -10.20 22.65
C THR A 433 -39.01 -9.19 23.50
N ALA A 434 -37.90 -9.60 24.14
CA ALA A 434 -37.11 -8.74 25.00
C ALA A 434 -36.44 -7.59 24.22
N TYR A 435 -35.72 -7.89 23.13
CA TYR A 435 -35.07 -6.87 22.30
C TYR A 435 -36.07 -5.93 21.64
N ALA A 436 -37.20 -6.46 21.15
CA ALA A 436 -38.25 -5.63 20.54
C ALA A 436 -39.00 -4.74 21.56
N GLN A 437 -38.97 -5.04 22.86
CA GLN A 437 -39.43 -4.12 23.90
C GLN A 437 -38.34 -3.09 24.25
N PHE A 438 -37.08 -3.53 24.35
CA PHE A 438 -35.93 -2.67 24.67
C PHE A 438 -35.73 -1.55 23.62
N LEU A 439 -35.80 -1.89 22.33
CA LEU A 439 -35.74 -0.94 21.22
C LEU A 439 -36.90 0.08 21.29
N ARG A 440 -38.15 -0.38 21.43
CA ARG A 440 -39.33 0.51 21.54
C ARG A 440 -39.28 1.45 22.75
N ASN A 441 -38.63 1.03 23.84
CA ASN A 441 -38.48 1.81 25.06
C ASN A 441 -37.31 2.80 25.01
N GLY A 442 -36.49 2.80 23.94
CA GLY A 442 -35.29 3.64 23.86
C GLY A 442 -34.22 3.26 24.90
N GLY A 443 -34.10 1.98 25.26
CA GLY A 443 -33.18 1.52 26.31
C GLY A 443 -31.69 1.56 25.94
N TYR A 444 -31.38 1.83 24.67
CA TYR A 444 -30.04 1.86 24.10
C TYR A 444 -29.36 3.23 24.24
N LYS A 445 -28.02 3.24 24.18
CA LYS A 445 -27.23 4.47 24.10
C LYS A 445 -27.53 5.20 22.78
N SER A 446 -27.80 6.50 22.85
CA SER A 446 -28.30 7.28 21.71
C SER A 446 -27.68 8.69 21.58
N ASP A 447 -26.74 9.06 22.45
CA ASP A 447 -26.20 10.42 22.54
C ASP A 447 -24.95 10.64 21.65
N MET A 448 -25.16 11.12 20.42
CA MET A 448 -24.20 11.95 19.69
C MET A 448 -24.91 13.15 19.04
N PRO A 449 -24.97 14.32 19.72
CA PRO A 449 -25.78 15.45 19.27
C PRO A 449 -25.30 16.06 17.93
N GLY A 450 -26.09 15.84 16.88
CA GLY A 450 -25.83 16.36 15.53
C GLY A 450 -25.37 15.31 14.51
N CYS A 451 -25.20 14.06 14.94
CA CYS A 451 -24.94 12.92 14.06
C CYS A 451 -26.24 12.24 13.60
N ASP A 452 -26.12 11.23 12.74
CA ASP A 452 -27.23 10.41 12.27
C ASP A 452 -27.88 9.54 13.37
N ALA A 453 -29.06 9.00 13.07
CA ALA A 453 -29.87 8.25 14.04
C ALA A 453 -29.36 6.81 14.24
N PRO A 454 -29.37 6.28 15.48
CA PRO A 454 -28.87 4.93 15.76
C PRO A 454 -29.64 3.84 15.01
N ARG A 455 -28.91 2.81 14.63
CA ARG A 455 -29.38 1.63 13.88
C ARG A 455 -29.07 0.35 14.66
N PHE A 456 -29.75 -0.73 14.31
CA PHE A 456 -29.61 -2.02 15.00
C PHE A 456 -29.53 -3.20 14.03
N PHE A 457 -28.84 -4.24 14.46
CA PHE A 457 -29.00 -5.59 13.94
C PHE A 457 -28.97 -6.57 15.12
N VAL A 458 -29.31 -7.83 14.87
CA VAL A 458 -29.15 -8.90 15.88
C VAL A 458 -28.54 -10.11 15.21
N TYR A 459 -27.52 -10.68 15.83
CA TYR A 459 -26.74 -11.80 15.32
C TYR A 459 -26.13 -12.61 16.48
N ASP A 460 -25.76 -13.86 16.23
CA ASP A 460 -25.01 -14.73 17.15
C ASP A 460 -23.51 -14.36 17.04
N VAL A 461 -23.10 -13.29 17.73
CA VAL A 461 -21.81 -12.61 17.47
C VAL A 461 -20.60 -13.34 18.05
N ASP A 462 -20.81 -14.18 19.06
CA ASP A 462 -19.80 -15.02 19.73
C ASP A 462 -20.02 -16.54 19.48
N GLY A 463 -21.03 -16.92 18.70
CA GLY A 463 -21.28 -18.31 18.30
C GLY A 463 -21.74 -19.25 19.41
N ASP A 464 -22.16 -18.72 20.56
CA ASP A 464 -22.70 -19.46 21.71
C ASP A 464 -24.07 -20.12 21.37
N GLY A 465 -24.77 -19.61 20.35
CA GLY A 465 -26.13 -20.02 19.97
C GLY A 465 -27.23 -19.14 20.59
N SER A 466 -26.83 -18.11 21.31
CA SER A 466 -27.64 -16.94 21.68
C SER A 466 -27.76 -15.96 20.51
N MET A 467 -28.26 -14.76 20.78
CA MET A 467 -28.50 -13.71 19.79
C MET A 467 -28.30 -12.37 20.47
N GLU A 468 -27.38 -11.55 19.98
CA GLU A 468 -26.96 -10.30 20.61
C GLU A 468 -27.52 -9.12 19.82
N LEU A 469 -28.19 -8.21 20.52
CA LEU A 469 -28.62 -6.95 19.94
C LEU A 469 -27.44 -5.99 19.90
N VAL A 470 -27.01 -5.63 18.69
CA VAL A 470 -25.96 -4.63 18.47
C VAL A 470 -26.59 -3.32 18.01
N ILE A 471 -26.19 -2.21 18.64
CA ILE A 471 -26.64 -0.86 18.31
C ILE A 471 -25.44 -0.05 17.80
N ILE A 472 -25.48 0.33 16.54
CA ILE A 472 -24.50 1.25 15.96
C ILE A 472 -25.04 2.67 16.12
N ARG A 473 -24.27 3.54 16.79
CA ARG A 473 -24.77 4.87 17.21
C ARG A 473 -24.89 5.87 16.06
N ALA A 474 -23.88 5.98 15.19
CA ALA A 474 -23.79 6.91 14.07
C ALA A 474 -22.55 6.62 13.20
N THR A 475 -22.48 7.23 12.03
CA THR A 475 -21.33 7.23 11.10
C THR A 475 -20.20 8.18 11.52
N TYR A 476 -19.74 8.11 12.77
CA TYR A 476 -18.65 8.96 13.27
C TYR A 476 -17.34 8.17 13.38
N SER A 477 -16.19 8.84 13.22
CA SER A 477 -14.88 8.22 12.90
C SER A 477 -14.44 7.09 13.82
N VAL A 478 -14.87 7.04 15.09
CA VAL A 478 -14.49 6.00 16.06
C VAL A 478 -15.71 5.45 16.82
N VAL A 479 -16.83 5.25 16.11
CA VAL A 479 -18.04 4.61 16.64
C VAL A 479 -18.17 3.19 16.10
N GLY A 480 -18.06 2.20 16.98
CA GLY A 480 -18.45 0.82 16.71
C GLY A 480 -19.86 0.48 17.23
N GLY A 481 -20.08 -0.80 17.50
CA GLY A 481 -21.34 -1.33 18.02
C GLY A 481 -21.39 -1.40 19.55
N ASP A 482 -22.44 -0.87 20.15
CA ASP A 482 -22.81 -1.18 21.54
C ASP A 482 -23.55 -2.53 21.57
N VAL A 483 -22.97 -3.52 22.24
CA VAL A 483 -23.45 -4.91 22.33
C VAL A 483 -24.36 -5.08 23.55
N TYR A 484 -25.51 -5.73 23.34
CA TYR A 484 -26.49 -6.05 24.38
C TYR A 484 -26.91 -7.54 24.28
N THR A 485 -26.91 -8.25 25.40
CA THR A 485 -27.29 -9.68 25.49
C THR A 485 -28.40 -9.93 26.52
N LEU A 486 -28.99 -11.14 26.55
CA LEU A 486 -30.16 -11.49 27.37
C LEU A 486 -29.78 -12.26 28.66
N VAL A 487 -29.41 -11.54 29.72
CA VAL A 487 -29.12 -12.15 31.02
C VAL A 487 -30.39 -12.32 31.85
N ASN A 488 -30.79 -13.57 32.14
CA ASN A 488 -31.95 -13.91 32.98
C ASN A 488 -33.26 -13.21 32.53
N GLY A 489 -33.55 -13.25 31.21
CA GLY A 489 -34.76 -12.64 30.63
C GLY A 489 -34.74 -11.10 30.59
N LYS A 490 -33.56 -10.47 30.74
CA LYS A 490 -33.38 -9.02 30.67
C LYS A 490 -32.26 -8.65 29.71
N VAL A 491 -32.51 -7.64 28.89
CA VAL A 491 -31.48 -7.04 28.04
C VAL A 491 -30.48 -6.30 28.94
N VAL A 492 -29.20 -6.66 28.83
CA VAL A 492 -28.07 -6.07 29.57
C VAL A 492 -27.05 -5.56 28.56
N TYR A 493 -26.53 -4.36 28.80
CA TYR A 493 -25.42 -3.81 28.03
C TYR A 493 -24.12 -4.54 28.40
N ALA A 494 -23.51 -5.23 27.44
CA ALA A 494 -22.31 -6.03 27.65
C ALA A 494 -21.03 -5.18 27.53
N GLY A 495 -20.99 -4.30 26.55
CA GLY A 495 -19.83 -3.50 26.21
C GLY A 495 -20.04 -2.81 24.86
N GLY A 496 -19.06 -2.02 24.45
CA GLY A 496 -19.14 -1.30 23.18
C GLY A 496 -17.79 -1.40 22.50
N THR A 497 -17.81 -1.83 21.25
CA THR A 497 -16.62 -1.85 20.41
C THR A 497 -16.32 -0.46 19.90
N SER A 498 -15.04 -0.20 19.63
CA SER A 498 -14.68 0.77 18.61
C SER A 498 -14.83 0.12 17.23
N GLY A 499 -15.02 0.98 16.25
CA GLY A 499 -15.33 0.69 14.86
C GLY A 499 -15.36 2.04 14.15
N THR A 500 -15.32 2.02 12.84
CA THR A 500 -14.95 3.19 12.04
C THR A 500 -16.14 3.52 11.13
N TYR A 501 -16.57 4.80 11.10
CA TYR A 501 -17.93 5.26 10.66
C TYR A 501 -19.10 4.29 10.97
N GLY A 502 -19.09 3.60 12.11
CA GLY A 502 -20.18 2.70 12.48
C GLY A 502 -20.01 1.23 12.06
N SER A 503 -18.81 0.77 11.69
CA SER A 503 -18.56 -0.66 11.47
C SER A 503 -18.63 -1.48 12.78
N PHE A 504 -18.98 -2.75 12.66
CA PHE A 504 -18.86 -3.76 13.72
C PHE A 504 -18.34 -5.06 13.12
N ALA A 505 -17.48 -5.77 13.86
CA ALA A 505 -16.93 -7.05 13.45
C ALA A 505 -16.87 -8.07 14.61
N SER A 506 -16.97 -9.35 14.28
CA SER A 506 -16.69 -10.47 15.20
C SER A 506 -16.22 -11.73 14.45
N TYR A 507 -15.69 -12.70 15.19
CA TYR A 507 -15.30 -14.04 14.73
C TYR A 507 -16.16 -15.08 15.48
N PRO A 508 -17.40 -15.35 15.02
CA PRO A 508 -18.36 -16.14 15.80
C PRO A 508 -17.91 -17.58 16.08
N SER A 509 -17.13 -18.22 15.19
CA SER A 509 -16.64 -19.58 15.43
C SER A 509 -15.65 -19.69 16.59
N ASP A 510 -15.08 -18.56 17.02
CA ASP A 510 -13.93 -18.47 17.90
C ASP A 510 -14.30 -17.85 19.26
N GLY A 511 -15.55 -17.35 19.39
CA GLY A 511 -16.03 -16.69 20.61
C GLY A 511 -15.56 -15.24 20.78
N LEU A 512 -15.07 -14.60 19.71
CA LEU A 512 -14.40 -13.30 19.77
C LEU A 512 -15.20 -12.20 19.07
N ILE A 513 -15.32 -11.04 19.71
CA ILE A 513 -15.90 -9.81 19.19
C ILE A 513 -14.77 -8.80 19.01
N LEU A 514 -14.65 -8.22 17.81
CA LEU A 514 -13.55 -7.32 17.46
C LEU A 514 -13.93 -5.85 17.72
N SER A 515 -13.00 -5.12 18.29
CA SER A 515 -13.00 -3.66 18.39
C SER A 515 -11.73 -3.13 17.75
N SER A 516 -11.84 -2.66 16.52
CA SER A 516 -10.72 -2.08 15.77
C SER A 516 -11.05 -0.68 15.26
N TYR A 517 -10.05 0.19 15.21
CA TYR A 517 -10.07 1.45 14.46
C TYR A 517 -8.64 1.96 14.26
N GLY A 518 -8.42 2.69 13.16
CA GLY A 518 -7.29 3.62 13.01
C GLY A 518 -7.82 5.04 12.79
N HIS A 519 -7.33 6.03 13.55
CA HIS A 519 -7.70 7.44 13.33
C HIS A 519 -6.66 8.41 13.89
N MET A 520 -6.26 9.40 13.08
CA MET A 520 -5.28 10.45 13.44
C MET A 520 -3.94 9.95 14.00
N GLY A 521 -3.48 8.75 13.61
CA GLY A 521 -2.22 8.18 14.09
C GLY A 521 -2.30 7.52 15.46
N VAL A 522 -3.50 7.04 15.82
CA VAL A 522 -3.74 6.09 16.89
C VAL A 522 -4.53 4.92 16.32
N ASP A 523 -3.99 3.72 16.49
CA ASP A 523 -4.59 2.48 16.01
C ASP A 523 -4.89 1.56 17.22
N LEU A 524 -5.98 0.82 17.15
CA LEU A 524 -6.43 -0.12 18.17
C LEU A 524 -6.85 -1.43 17.48
N GLU A 525 -6.40 -2.56 18.01
CA GLU A 525 -7.03 -3.86 17.77
C GLU A 525 -7.32 -4.52 19.12
N GLU A 526 -8.59 -4.81 19.44
CA GLU A 526 -8.99 -5.46 20.69
C GLU A 526 -10.01 -6.58 20.48
N TYR A 527 -9.67 -7.76 21.02
CA TYR A 527 -10.51 -8.95 21.00
C TYR A 527 -11.20 -9.15 22.36
N PHE A 528 -12.53 -9.24 22.34
CA PHE A 528 -13.36 -9.50 23.51
C PHE A 528 -14.03 -10.87 23.43
N THR A 529 -14.08 -11.63 24.53
CA THR A 529 -15.13 -12.64 24.72
C THR A 529 -16.36 -12.01 25.36
N LEU A 530 -17.54 -12.58 25.14
CA LEU A 530 -18.74 -12.26 25.91
C LEU A 530 -18.86 -13.23 27.09
N SER A 531 -18.93 -12.72 28.32
CA SER A 531 -18.99 -13.56 29.53
C SER A 531 -19.76 -12.87 30.67
N ASP A 532 -20.64 -13.61 31.35
CA ASP A 532 -21.57 -13.11 32.39
C ASP A 532 -22.32 -11.81 31.97
N GLY A 533 -22.62 -11.67 30.67
CA GLY A 533 -23.26 -10.49 30.10
C GLY A 533 -22.38 -9.25 30.01
N LYS A 534 -21.06 -9.43 29.79
CA LYS A 534 -20.07 -8.36 29.60
C LYS A 534 -19.05 -8.74 28.53
N LEU A 535 -18.53 -7.74 27.82
CA LEU A 535 -17.32 -7.91 27.02
C LEU A 535 -16.09 -8.00 27.96
N VAL A 536 -15.23 -8.99 27.74
CA VAL A 536 -14.02 -9.27 28.52
C VAL A 536 -12.82 -9.33 27.58
N SER A 537 -11.93 -8.35 27.67
CA SER A 537 -10.75 -8.23 26.81
C SER A 537 -9.80 -9.42 27.00
N GLN A 538 -9.53 -10.14 25.91
CA GLN A 538 -8.57 -11.25 25.84
C GLN A 538 -7.20 -10.76 25.37
N ALA A 539 -7.19 -9.89 24.37
CA ALA A 539 -5.99 -9.33 23.76
C ALA A 539 -6.25 -7.91 23.27
N ARG A 540 -5.28 -7.00 23.43
CA ARG A 540 -5.31 -5.65 22.85
C ARG A 540 -3.93 -5.22 22.35
N TRP A 541 -3.86 -4.69 21.14
CA TRP A 541 -2.77 -3.85 20.63
C TRP A 541 -3.23 -2.39 20.57
N ILE A 542 -2.32 -1.46 20.85
CA ILE A 542 -2.50 -0.03 20.59
C ILE A 542 -1.23 0.49 19.93
N SER A 543 -1.34 1.25 18.84
CA SER A 543 -0.24 2.07 18.30
C SER A 543 -0.54 3.57 18.45
N SER A 544 0.49 4.39 18.60
CA SER A 544 0.42 5.83 18.77
C SER A 544 1.69 6.52 18.26
N PHE A 545 1.56 7.50 17.37
CA PHE A 545 2.72 8.31 16.92
C PHE A 545 3.47 9.02 18.06
N THR A 546 2.86 9.22 19.24
CA THR A 546 3.52 9.88 20.39
C THR A 546 4.10 8.93 21.43
N ASP A 547 3.60 7.70 21.50
CA ASP A 547 3.88 6.78 22.62
C ASP A 547 4.42 5.41 22.17
N GLY A 548 4.43 5.15 20.85
CA GLY A 548 4.80 3.88 20.25
C GLY A 548 3.68 2.84 20.35
N GLU A 549 4.06 1.58 20.24
CA GLU A 549 3.14 0.45 20.37
C GLU A 549 3.07 -0.07 21.81
N THR A 550 1.92 -0.60 22.22
CA THR A 550 1.79 -1.33 23.47
C THR A 550 0.84 -2.51 23.32
N TRP A 551 1.32 -3.67 23.76
CA TRP A 551 0.67 -4.97 23.58
C TRP A 551 0.15 -5.47 24.92
N TYR A 552 -1.05 -6.07 24.93
CA TYR A 552 -1.71 -6.58 26.12
C TYR A 552 -2.37 -7.94 25.89
N LEU A 553 -2.26 -8.83 26.88
CA LEU A 553 -3.07 -10.05 27.01
C LEU A 553 -3.79 -10.04 28.35
N ASN A 554 -5.10 -10.32 28.33
CA ASN A 554 -5.98 -10.32 29.50
C ASN A 554 -5.89 -9.03 30.36
N ASN A 555 -5.71 -7.88 29.69
CA ASN A 555 -5.45 -6.55 30.30
C ASN A 555 -4.12 -6.48 31.11
N GLN A 556 -3.14 -7.32 30.82
CA GLN A 556 -1.76 -7.22 31.32
C GLN A 556 -0.82 -6.96 30.16
N GLU A 557 0.14 -6.05 30.35
CA GLU A 557 1.15 -5.67 29.35
C GLU A 557 2.06 -6.85 29.01
N THR A 558 2.40 -7.01 27.73
CA THR A 558 3.07 -8.21 27.18
C THR A 558 4.02 -7.85 26.03
N THR A 559 4.75 -8.83 25.50
CA THR A 559 5.53 -8.67 24.26
C THR A 559 4.65 -8.85 23.02
N GLN A 560 5.04 -8.22 21.91
CA GLN A 560 4.44 -8.45 20.58
C GLN A 560 4.43 -9.94 20.22
N GLU A 561 5.57 -10.63 20.37
CA GLU A 561 5.69 -12.08 20.19
C GLU A 561 4.58 -12.86 20.91
N ALA A 562 4.29 -12.54 22.17
CA ALA A 562 3.26 -13.24 22.92
C ALA A 562 1.83 -12.89 22.44
N TYR A 563 1.60 -11.68 21.94
CA TYR A 563 0.34 -11.27 21.34
C TYR A 563 0.09 -11.98 20.00
N GLU A 564 1.07 -12.01 19.10
CA GLU A 564 0.92 -12.64 17.78
C GLU A 564 0.77 -14.17 17.90
N ASN A 565 1.53 -14.83 18.79
CA ASN A 565 1.32 -16.25 19.10
C ASN A 565 -0.11 -16.50 19.64
N TRP A 566 -0.65 -15.60 20.47
CA TRP A 566 -2.04 -15.72 20.93
C TRP A 566 -3.03 -15.54 19.76
N LYS A 567 -2.78 -14.56 18.87
CA LYS A 567 -3.62 -14.27 17.70
C LYS A 567 -3.66 -15.46 16.74
N GLU A 568 -2.52 -16.08 16.43
CA GLU A 568 -2.45 -17.31 15.62
C GLU A 568 -3.18 -18.49 16.28
N GLU A 569 -3.05 -18.66 17.61
CA GLU A 569 -3.73 -19.75 18.33
C GLU A 569 -5.26 -19.56 18.47
N HIS A 570 -5.79 -18.33 18.41
CA HIS A 570 -7.17 -18.00 18.82
C HIS A 570 -8.02 -17.29 17.76
N VAL A 571 -7.45 -16.78 16.65
CA VAL A 571 -8.16 -16.04 15.60
C VAL A 571 -7.98 -16.75 14.25
N SER A 572 -8.96 -17.58 13.88
CA SER A 572 -8.93 -18.43 12.67
C SER A 572 -10.28 -18.55 11.94
N GLY A 573 -11.34 -17.95 12.51
CA GLY A 573 -12.71 -18.00 12.03
C GLY A 573 -12.99 -17.12 10.81
N GLU A 574 -14.13 -17.39 10.16
CA GLU A 574 -14.68 -16.47 9.16
C GLU A 574 -15.26 -15.23 9.87
N ILE A 575 -14.76 -14.05 9.50
CA ILE A 575 -15.20 -12.77 10.07
C ILE A 575 -16.65 -12.46 9.67
N PHE A 576 -17.44 -12.03 10.64
CA PHE A 576 -18.75 -11.43 10.43
C PHE A 576 -18.62 -9.92 10.63
N ALA A 577 -18.94 -9.13 9.60
CA ALA A 577 -18.91 -7.68 9.65
C ALA A 577 -20.24 -7.05 9.16
N ILE A 578 -20.62 -5.91 9.75
CA ILE A 578 -21.76 -5.08 9.33
C ILE A 578 -21.39 -3.60 9.43
N GLU A 579 -21.71 -2.83 8.40
CA GLU A 579 -21.71 -1.36 8.45
C GLU A 579 -22.99 -0.78 9.07
N TYR A 580 -22.89 0.47 9.51
CA TYR A 580 -24.04 1.32 9.78
C TYR A 580 -25.09 1.29 8.65
N ASN A 581 -24.70 1.26 7.38
CA ASN A 581 -25.68 1.37 6.28
C ASN A 581 -26.57 0.13 6.10
N ASP A 582 -26.06 -1.06 6.41
CA ASP A 582 -26.83 -2.32 6.35
C ASP A 582 -27.62 -2.58 7.65
N ALA A 583 -27.11 -2.09 8.78
CA ALA A 583 -27.85 -2.08 10.04
C ALA A 583 -29.21 -1.38 9.87
N HIS A 584 -30.24 -1.89 10.53
CA HIS A 584 -31.61 -1.44 10.31
C HIS A 584 -31.91 -0.17 11.11
N PRO A 585 -32.53 0.87 10.51
CA PRO A 585 -33.09 1.99 11.27
C PRO A 585 -34.05 1.52 12.38
N ILE A 586 -33.93 2.08 13.58
CA ILE A 586 -34.78 1.71 14.73
C ILE A 586 -36.21 2.24 14.52
N THR A 587 -37.03 1.47 13.80
CA THR A 587 -38.42 1.78 13.45
C THR A 587 -39.34 0.64 13.85
N GLU A 588 -40.63 0.95 14.10
CA GLU A 588 -41.63 -0.08 14.40
C GLU A 588 -41.79 -1.10 13.26
N GLU A 589 -41.56 -0.69 12.00
CA GLU A 589 -41.58 -1.57 10.84
C GLU A 589 -40.44 -2.60 10.87
N ASN A 590 -39.19 -2.15 11.08
CA ASN A 590 -38.03 -3.03 11.16
C ASN A 590 -38.08 -3.93 12.41
N ILE A 591 -38.52 -3.39 13.55
CA ILE A 591 -38.76 -4.17 14.78
C ILE A 591 -39.85 -5.24 14.54
N GLN A 592 -40.90 -4.96 13.77
CA GLN A 592 -41.90 -5.96 13.39
C GLN A 592 -41.45 -6.93 12.30
N ALA A 593 -40.50 -6.58 11.45
CA ALA A 593 -39.93 -7.50 10.47
C ALA A 593 -39.07 -8.55 11.19
N TYR A 594 -38.21 -8.10 12.10
CA TYR A 594 -37.30 -8.92 12.90
C TYR A 594 -37.99 -9.87 13.91
N VAL A 595 -39.14 -9.49 14.46
CA VAL A 595 -39.90 -10.33 15.42
C VAL A 595 -40.71 -11.46 14.74
N LYS A 596 -40.90 -11.43 13.42
CA LYS A 596 -41.64 -12.46 12.66
C LYS A 596 -40.80 -13.71 12.40
#